data_AF-A0A4R8TE70-F1
#
_entry.id   AF-A0A4R8TE70-F1
#
_cell.length_a   1.000
_cell.length_b   1.000
_cell.length_c   1.000
_cell.angle_alpha   90.00
_cell.angle_beta   90.00
_cell.angle_gamma   90.00
#
_symmetry.space_group_name_H-M   'P 1'
#
loop_
_entity.id
_entity.type
_entity.pdbx_description
1 polymer ?
#
loop_
_entity_poly.entity_id
_entity_poly.type
_entity_poly.pdbx_seq_one_letter_code
_entity_poly.pdbx_strand_id
1 'polypeptide(L)'
;MKAFTATALAGALYAATASANPIEACPNDICFKVAVPQSASSSGSGNLYFQMTAPTSYQWVSLGSGTSMSNSNMFLMYADGSGNVTISPRTARGHNMPTVPSSGAADLTLLAGSGIADGKMTANVRCSNCASWSGGSMSLNSASTSWIAAWKAGSAINSASVSQSIQQHDEHSSFSLDLSQATVQSDSNPFAGSSNGGSGTGNGNGNGSGTGSGNGNSGGGSTSGGSGVVFNGGGGKSAILLAHGVIMSIVFVALYPLGAILMPLVGKWMAHAVWQSVAFGLMWAGFGTGYAYARDNGYLFAQTHTLLGTVVVALLAIQPFLGYAHHAYYKKFQSRGVISHVHIWYGRALTVIGIINGGLGLELSGIATRYVIAYSVVSAVLCLLWIGAAVMAAIRKPSRRIKHEDSHASSESMQRIPYRQKK
;
A
#
# COMPACT_ATOMS: atom_id res chain seq x y z
N MET A 1 45.36 -51.47 51.39
CA MET A 1 44.94 -51.10 50.02
C MET A 1 43.61 -51.77 49.72
N LYS A 2 42.50 -51.03 49.72
CA LYS A 2 41.20 -51.50 49.22
C LYS A 2 40.68 -50.41 48.28
N ALA A 3 40.64 -50.74 47.00
CA ALA A 3 40.28 -49.84 45.91
C ALA A 3 38.76 -49.59 45.93
N PHE A 4 38.36 -48.33 45.85
CA PHE A 4 37.00 -47.92 45.56
C PHE A 4 36.76 -48.06 44.04
N THR A 5 35.81 -48.91 43.66
CA THR A 5 35.29 -49.01 42.30
C THR A 5 34.24 -47.91 42.09
N ALA A 6 34.59 -46.88 41.33
CA ALA A 6 33.63 -45.88 40.85
C ALA A 6 32.99 -46.39 39.55
N THR A 7 31.71 -46.74 39.62
CA THR A 7 30.90 -47.11 38.45
C THR A 7 30.42 -45.83 37.77
N ALA A 8 30.95 -45.53 36.58
CA ALA A 8 30.50 -44.40 35.77
C ALA A 8 29.19 -44.78 35.05
N LEU A 9 28.09 -44.10 35.38
CA LEU A 9 26.87 -44.10 34.59
C LEU A 9 27.10 -43.22 33.35
N ALA A 10 27.24 -43.85 32.18
CA ALA A 10 27.16 -43.17 30.89
C ALA A 10 25.67 -42.89 30.59
N GLY A 11 25.23 -41.66 30.84
CA GLY A 11 23.94 -41.18 30.36
C GLY A 11 24.00 -40.95 28.86
N ALA A 12 23.34 -41.81 28.08
CA ALA A 12 23.13 -41.57 26.65
C ALA A 12 22.22 -40.34 26.49
N LEU A 13 22.81 -39.19 26.17
CA LEU A 13 22.09 -38.03 25.65
C LEU A 13 21.54 -38.40 24.27
N TYR A 14 20.31 -38.90 24.23
CA TYR A 14 19.51 -38.88 23.02
C TYR A 14 19.16 -37.42 22.72
N ALA A 15 19.99 -36.74 21.93
CA ALA A 15 19.57 -35.54 21.24
C ALA A 15 18.50 -35.98 20.24
N ALA A 16 17.23 -35.79 20.59
CA ALA A 16 16.14 -35.87 19.62
C ALA A 16 16.43 -34.80 18.55
N THR A 17 16.98 -35.21 17.41
CA THR A 17 17.05 -34.34 16.24
C THR A 17 15.63 -34.16 15.76
N ALA A 18 14.99 -33.08 16.19
CA ALA A 18 13.72 -32.68 15.62
C ALA A 18 13.96 -32.44 14.12
N SER A 19 13.47 -33.32 13.26
CA SER A 19 13.33 -33.01 11.85
C SER A 19 12.19 -32.00 11.75
N ALA A 20 12.52 -30.74 11.49
CA ALA A 20 11.48 -29.78 11.14
C ALA A 20 11.05 -30.04 9.68
N ASN A 21 9.76 -29.92 9.42
CA ASN A 21 9.25 -29.92 8.06
C ASN A 21 9.56 -28.56 7.40
N PRO A 22 9.57 -28.48 6.06
CA PRO A 22 9.63 -27.20 5.38
C PRO A 22 8.57 -26.24 5.92
N ILE A 23 8.95 -25.01 6.22
CA ILE A 23 8.02 -23.96 6.65
C ILE A 23 7.16 -23.54 5.46
N GLU A 24 5.85 -23.38 5.66
CA GLU A 24 4.91 -23.05 4.59
C GLU A 24 4.21 -21.71 4.84
N ALA A 25 4.23 -20.84 3.83
CA ALA A 25 3.53 -19.57 3.77
C ALA A 25 2.66 -19.51 2.50
N CYS A 26 1.34 -19.42 2.66
CA CYS A 26 0.39 -19.33 1.58
C CYS A 26 -0.37 -18.00 1.59
N PRO A 27 0.07 -17.00 0.80
CA PRO A 27 -0.78 -15.86 0.45
C PRO A 27 -1.78 -16.26 -0.65
N ASN A 28 -3.07 -16.20 -0.35
CA ASN A 28 -4.17 -16.62 -1.22
C ASN A 28 -4.10 -18.11 -1.59
N ASP A 29 -4.21 -18.41 -2.88
CA ASP A 29 -4.13 -19.74 -3.48
C ASP A 29 -2.71 -20.09 -3.96
N ILE A 30 -1.72 -19.27 -3.58
CA ILE A 30 -0.30 -19.47 -3.86
C ILE A 30 0.38 -19.91 -2.57
N CYS A 31 1.23 -20.93 -2.63
CA CYS A 31 1.96 -21.45 -1.48
C CYS A 31 3.46 -21.50 -1.74
N PHE A 32 4.22 -21.08 -0.73
CA PHE A 32 5.67 -21.13 -0.70
C PHE A 32 6.11 -22.02 0.46
N LYS A 33 6.97 -23.00 0.19
CA LYS A 33 7.67 -23.76 1.23
C LYS A 33 9.14 -23.45 1.23
N VAL A 34 9.77 -23.35 2.39
CA VAL A 34 11.21 -23.14 2.51
C VAL A 34 11.80 -24.18 3.46
N ALA A 35 12.96 -24.70 3.11
CA ALA A 35 13.70 -25.67 3.90
C ALA A 35 15.20 -25.38 3.84
N VAL A 36 15.86 -25.52 4.99
CA VAL A 36 17.29 -25.26 5.16
C VAL A 36 17.95 -26.55 5.65
N PRO A 37 18.93 -27.12 4.95
CA PRO A 37 19.67 -28.27 5.46
C PRO A 37 20.36 -27.95 6.79
N GLN A 38 20.46 -28.95 7.67
CA GLN A 38 21.12 -28.81 8.98
C GLN A 38 22.53 -28.21 8.87
N SER A 39 23.29 -28.59 7.83
CA SER A 39 24.62 -28.04 7.55
C SER A 39 24.56 -26.53 7.29
N ALA A 40 23.64 -26.09 6.43
CA ALA A 40 23.45 -24.69 6.05
C ALA A 40 22.86 -23.83 7.19
N SER A 41 21.99 -24.41 8.01
CA SER A 41 21.50 -23.79 9.25
C SER A 41 22.66 -23.61 10.25
N SER A 42 23.49 -24.63 10.42
CA SER A 42 24.62 -24.56 11.38
C SER A 42 25.69 -23.53 10.97
N SER A 43 25.95 -23.36 9.67
CA SER A 43 26.91 -22.38 9.14
C SER A 43 26.31 -21.00 8.87
N GLY A 44 24.97 -20.88 8.79
CA GLY A 44 24.26 -19.69 8.33
C GLY A 44 24.31 -19.47 6.81
N SER A 45 24.91 -20.37 6.03
CA SER A 45 25.09 -20.26 4.57
C SER A 45 25.21 -21.62 3.90
N GLY A 46 24.76 -21.74 2.65
CA GLY A 46 24.80 -22.98 1.88
C GLY A 46 23.56 -23.13 1.01
N ASN A 47 23.17 -24.39 0.76
CA ASN A 47 21.99 -24.70 -0.02
C ASN A 47 20.71 -24.24 0.70
N LEU A 48 19.81 -23.64 -0.07
CA LEU A 48 18.45 -23.30 0.32
C LEU A 48 17.48 -24.03 -0.59
N TYR A 49 16.49 -24.70 -0.01
CA TYR A 49 15.43 -25.36 -0.78
C TYR A 49 14.14 -24.58 -0.64
N PHE A 50 13.45 -24.35 -1.74
CA PHE A 50 12.11 -23.78 -1.71
C PHE A 50 11.19 -24.41 -2.75
N GLN A 51 9.90 -24.46 -2.43
CA GLN A 51 8.84 -24.86 -3.33
C GLN A 51 7.94 -23.67 -3.59
N MET A 52 7.57 -23.44 -4.85
CA MET A 52 6.54 -22.50 -5.25
C MET A 52 5.38 -23.29 -5.87
N THR A 53 4.15 -23.09 -5.40
CA THR A 53 2.96 -23.69 -5.99
C THR A 53 1.90 -22.63 -6.25
N ALA A 54 1.32 -22.63 -7.45
CA ALA A 54 0.27 -21.69 -7.84
C ALA A 54 -0.66 -22.28 -8.92
N PRO A 55 -1.94 -21.90 -8.95
CA PRO A 55 -2.84 -22.22 -10.06
C PRO A 55 -2.33 -21.73 -11.42
N THR A 56 -2.67 -22.47 -12.48
CA THR A 56 -2.37 -22.12 -13.88
C THR A 56 -3.16 -20.93 -14.42
N SER A 57 -4.08 -20.37 -13.62
CA SER A 57 -4.71 -19.06 -13.88
C SER A 57 -3.74 -17.88 -13.69
N TYR A 58 -2.57 -18.12 -13.09
CA TYR A 58 -1.51 -17.15 -12.99
C TYR A 58 -0.57 -17.24 -14.19
N GLN A 59 -0.36 -16.09 -14.83
CA GLN A 59 0.61 -15.91 -15.91
C GLN A 59 2.04 -16.13 -15.41
N TRP A 60 2.34 -15.62 -14.22
CA TRP A 60 3.61 -15.82 -13.52
C TRP A 60 3.44 -15.59 -12.00
N VAL A 61 4.30 -16.22 -11.21
CA VAL A 61 4.38 -16.05 -9.74
C VAL A 61 5.85 -15.88 -9.34
N SER A 62 6.13 -15.03 -8.37
CA SER A 62 7.47 -14.75 -7.88
C SER A 62 7.54 -14.88 -6.37
N LEU A 63 8.65 -15.42 -5.88
CA LEU A 63 9.10 -15.37 -4.49
C LEU A 63 10.41 -14.59 -4.46
N GLY A 64 10.71 -13.81 -3.44
CA GLY A 64 12.00 -13.17 -3.31
C GLY A 64 12.43 -12.97 -1.87
N SER A 65 13.74 -13.05 -1.63
CA SER A 65 14.34 -12.70 -0.34
C SER A 65 14.76 -11.22 -0.34
N GLY A 66 14.41 -10.54 0.75
CA GLY A 66 14.55 -9.09 0.90
C GLY A 66 13.24 -8.43 1.35
N THR A 67 13.30 -7.11 1.52
CA THR A 67 12.18 -6.31 2.07
C THR A 67 11.37 -5.59 0.99
N SER A 68 11.92 -5.42 -0.22
CA SER A 68 11.27 -4.71 -1.32
C SER A 68 11.70 -5.25 -2.68
N MET A 69 10.96 -4.91 -3.74
CA MET A 69 11.32 -5.28 -5.12
C MET A 69 12.71 -4.77 -5.52
N SER A 70 13.08 -3.58 -5.05
CA SER A 70 14.43 -3.05 -5.29
C SER A 70 15.45 -3.83 -4.47
N ASN A 71 16.52 -4.27 -5.15
CA ASN A 71 17.66 -4.97 -4.57
C ASN A 71 17.33 -6.29 -3.87
N SER A 72 16.14 -6.87 -4.07
CA SER A 72 15.85 -8.24 -3.62
C SER A 72 16.41 -9.28 -4.59
N ASN A 73 16.54 -10.51 -4.08
CA ASN A 73 16.83 -11.70 -4.85
C ASN A 73 15.50 -12.39 -5.18
N MET A 74 15.05 -12.30 -6.44
CA MET A 74 13.73 -12.76 -6.87
C MET A 74 13.83 -14.06 -7.69
N PHE A 75 12.86 -14.94 -7.52
CA PHE A 75 12.73 -16.25 -8.14
C PHE A 75 11.37 -16.30 -8.84
N LEU A 76 11.40 -16.12 -10.16
CA LEU A 76 10.20 -15.98 -10.98
C LEU A 76 9.86 -17.32 -11.65
N MET A 77 8.62 -17.78 -11.47
CA MET A 77 8.07 -19.02 -12.00
C MET A 77 6.96 -18.75 -13.03
N TYR A 78 7.01 -19.44 -14.17
CA TYR A 78 5.95 -19.48 -15.19
C TYR A 78 6.06 -20.78 -16.01
N ALA A 79 5.08 -21.08 -16.87
CA ALA A 79 5.09 -22.28 -17.69
C ALA A 79 6.22 -22.29 -18.73
N ASP A 80 6.80 -23.45 -19.01
CA ASP A 80 7.82 -23.58 -20.05
C ASP A 80 7.24 -23.80 -21.46
N GLY A 81 5.95 -24.13 -21.54
CA GLY A 81 5.22 -24.49 -22.76
C GLY A 81 5.23 -25.99 -23.12
N SER A 82 5.91 -26.82 -22.34
CA SER A 82 6.10 -28.26 -22.54
C SER A 82 5.57 -29.11 -21.37
N GLY A 83 4.74 -28.52 -20.50
CA GLY A 83 4.18 -29.19 -19.32
C GLY A 83 5.05 -29.09 -18.06
N ASN A 84 6.13 -28.29 -18.10
CA ASN A 84 6.97 -27.99 -16.95
C ASN A 84 6.94 -26.48 -16.65
N VAL A 85 7.80 -26.05 -15.73
CA VAL A 85 7.94 -24.64 -15.31
C VAL A 85 9.34 -24.13 -15.56
N THR A 86 9.44 -22.86 -15.93
CA THR A 86 10.68 -22.10 -15.97
C THR A 86 10.86 -21.37 -14.64
N ILE A 87 12.03 -21.52 -14.01
CA ILE A 87 12.43 -20.74 -12.84
C ILE A 87 13.56 -19.76 -13.24
N SER A 88 13.38 -18.48 -12.92
CA SER A 88 14.28 -17.41 -13.36
C SER A 88 14.79 -16.61 -12.17
N PRO A 89 16.12 -16.52 -11.96
CA PRO A 89 16.71 -15.65 -10.97
C PRO A 89 16.72 -14.20 -11.48
N ARG A 90 16.14 -13.27 -10.70
CA ARG A 90 16.03 -11.86 -11.09
C ARG A 90 16.39 -10.90 -9.98
N THR A 91 16.78 -9.71 -10.38
CA THR A 91 16.91 -8.56 -9.48
C THR A 91 16.41 -7.29 -10.18
N ALA A 92 16.14 -6.24 -9.41
CA ALA A 92 15.74 -4.94 -9.93
C ALA A 92 16.38 -3.81 -9.14
N ARG A 93 16.61 -2.68 -9.79
CA ARG A 93 16.87 -1.41 -9.12
C ARG A 93 15.60 -0.57 -9.17
N GLY A 94 15.08 -0.18 -8.01
CA GLY A 94 13.78 0.47 -7.91
C GLY A 94 12.63 -0.45 -8.35
N HIS A 95 11.54 0.15 -8.82
CA HIS A 95 10.33 -0.54 -9.28
C HIS A 95 10.31 -0.72 -10.80
N ASN A 96 11.40 -1.24 -11.36
CA ASN A 96 11.52 -1.52 -12.79
C ASN A 96 11.40 -3.04 -13.04
N MET A 97 11.07 -3.44 -14.28
CA MET A 97 10.99 -4.87 -14.63
C MET A 97 12.27 -5.60 -14.20
N PRO A 98 12.19 -6.62 -13.33
CA PRO A 98 13.35 -7.37 -12.92
C PRO A 98 13.97 -8.11 -14.09
N THR A 99 15.30 -8.15 -14.12
CA THR A 99 16.10 -8.82 -15.15
C THR A 99 17.04 -9.84 -14.52
N VAL A 100 17.51 -10.77 -15.34
CA VAL A 100 18.55 -11.71 -14.93
C VAL A 100 19.87 -10.92 -14.75
N PRO A 101 20.52 -10.99 -13.58
CA PRO A 101 21.79 -10.30 -13.36
C PRO A 101 22.86 -10.79 -14.34
N SER A 102 23.69 -9.87 -14.87
CA SER A 102 24.82 -10.22 -15.73
C SER A 102 25.94 -10.95 -14.99
N SER A 103 26.00 -10.80 -13.67
CA SER A 103 26.91 -11.51 -12.78
C SER A 103 26.25 -11.70 -11.41
N GLY A 104 26.63 -12.78 -10.70
CA GLY A 104 26.10 -13.06 -9.37
C GLY A 104 24.61 -13.38 -9.33
N ALA A 105 24.06 -13.92 -10.42
CA ALA A 105 22.70 -14.47 -10.42
C ALA A 105 22.59 -15.63 -9.43
N ALA A 106 21.40 -15.81 -8.84
CA ALA A 106 21.13 -16.97 -8.01
C ALA A 106 21.24 -18.24 -8.86
N ASP A 107 21.99 -19.22 -8.36
CA ASP A 107 22.21 -20.51 -8.99
C ASP A 107 21.06 -21.45 -8.60
N LEU A 108 20.04 -21.48 -9.46
CA LEU A 108 18.79 -22.21 -9.26
C LEU A 108 18.82 -23.52 -10.04
N THR A 109 18.57 -24.62 -9.36
CA THR A 109 18.35 -25.94 -9.97
C THR A 109 16.92 -26.37 -9.74
N LEU A 110 16.16 -26.61 -10.81
CA LEU A 110 14.83 -27.20 -10.75
C LEU A 110 14.95 -28.69 -10.41
N LEU A 111 14.23 -29.14 -9.38
CA LEU A 111 14.31 -30.49 -8.82
C LEU A 111 13.12 -31.34 -9.27
N ALA A 112 13.26 -32.66 -9.07
CA ALA A 112 12.19 -33.62 -9.31
C ALA A 112 10.91 -33.25 -8.55
N GLY A 113 9.75 -33.53 -9.16
CA GLY A 113 8.44 -33.12 -8.68
C GLY A 113 8.02 -31.71 -9.09
N SER A 114 8.85 -30.99 -9.84
CA SER A 114 8.44 -29.76 -10.53
C SER A 114 7.66 -30.11 -11.80
N GLY A 115 6.70 -29.26 -12.16
CA GLY A 115 5.91 -29.43 -13.37
C GLY A 115 4.57 -28.70 -13.32
N ILE A 116 3.75 -28.96 -14.34
CA ILE A 116 2.36 -28.52 -14.39
C ILE A 116 1.46 -29.76 -14.35
N ALA A 117 0.65 -29.88 -13.31
CA ALA A 117 -0.29 -30.98 -13.13
C ALA A 117 -1.53 -30.49 -12.37
N ASP A 118 -2.70 -31.07 -12.65
CA ASP A 118 -3.96 -30.77 -11.96
C ASP A 118 -4.30 -29.27 -11.87
N GLY A 119 -4.00 -28.52 -12.95
CA GLY A 119 -4.23 -27.08 -13.03
C GLY A 119 -3.32 -26.25 -12.13
N LYS A 120 -2.23 -26.80 -11.58
CA LYS A 120 -1.23 -26.10 -10.77
C LYS A 120 0.17 -26.19 -11.37
N MET A 121 0.91 -25.09 -11.24
CA MET A 121 2.35 -25.01 -11.45
C MET A 121 3.06 -25.29 -10.14
N THR A 122 4.07 -26.16 -10.16
CA THR A 122 4.93 -26.46 -9.00
C THR A 122 6.39 -26.36 -9.42
N ALA A 123 7.18 -25.56 -8.70
CA ALA A 123 8.64 -25.51 -8.82
C ALA A 123 9.28 -25.93 -7.49
N ASN A 124 9.99 -27.05 -7.48
CA ASN A 124 10.88 -27.46 -6.40
C ASN A 124 12.29 -26.99 -6.77
N VAL A 125 12.91 -26.15 -5.94
CA VAL A 125 14.15 -25.47 -6.32
C VAL A 125 15.21 -25.66 -5.26
N ARG A 126 16.44 -26.01 -5.69
CA ARG A 126 17.66 -25.84 -4.89
C ARG A 126 18.34 -24.56 -5.32
N CYS A 127 18.71 -23.71 -4.37
CA CYS A 127 19.56 -22.56 -4.61
C CYS A 127 20.87 -22.68 -3.82
N SER A 128 22.00 -22.66 -4.51
CA SER A 128 23.33 -22.88 -3.88
C SER A 128 23.95 -21.61 -3.28
N ASN A 129 23.53 -20.43 -3.72
CA ASN A 129 24.11 -19.14 -3.33
C ASN A 129 23.07 -18.08 -2.91
N CYS A 130 21.83 -18.47 -2.57
CA CYS A 130 20.76 -17.51 -2.24
C CYS A 130 20.93 -16.79 -0.89
N ALA A 131 21.86 -17.24 -0.06
CA ALA A 131 22.17 -16.59 1.22
C ALA A 131 22.82 -15.19 1.04
N SER A 132 23.38 -14.89 -0.13
CA SER A 132 24.01 -13.60 -0.41
C SER A 132 23.87 -13.22 -1.88
N TRP A 133 23.54 -11.96 -2.15
CA TRP A 133 23.42 -11.41 -3.51
C TRP A 133 23.89 -9.96 -3.54
N SER A 134 24.01 -9.37 -4.73
CA SER A 134 24.55 -7.99 -4.86
C SER A 134 23.75 -6.91 -4.09
N GLY A 135 22.49 -7.19 -3.76
CA GLY A 135 21.58 -6.24 -3.12
C GLY A 135 21.36 -6.48 -1.63
N GLY A 136 21.91 -7.56 -1.06
CA GLY A 136 21.67 -7.93 0.33
C GLY A 136 22.14 -9.35 0.66
N SER A 137 21.86 -9.76 1.89
CA SER A 137 22.16 -11.10 2.38
C SER A 137 21.09 -11.57 3.36
N MET A 138 21.02 -12.88 3.56
CA MET A 138 20.18 -13.52 4.55
C MET A 138 20.95 -14.66 5.21
N SER A 139 20.98 -14.68 6.54
CA SER A 139 21.53 -15.83 7.27
C SER A 139 20.49 -16.95 7.31
N LEU A 140 20.90 -18.16 6.95
CA LEU A 140 20.01 -19.32 6.89
C LEU A 140 19.60 -19.89 8.26
N ASN A 141 20.07 -19.29 9.36
CA ASN A 141 19.68 -19.61 10.74
C ASN A 141 18.94 -18.47 11.45
N SER A 142 18.58 -17.41 10.72
CA SER A 142 17.87 -16.28 11.31
C SER A 142 16.42 -16.66 11.65
N ALA A 143 15.97 -16.25 12.83
CA ALA A 143 14.59 -16.39 13.27
C ALA A 143 13.63 -15.39 12.60
N SER A 144 14.14 -14.44 11.82
CA SER A 144 13.33 -13.47 11.09
C SER A 144 14.04 -13.05 9.81
N THR A 145 13.75 -13.75 8.72
CA THR A 145 14.16 -13.36 7.36
C THR A 145 13.00 -12.73 6.62
N SER A 146 13.25 -11.64 5.89
CA SER A 146 12.21 -10.95 5.12
C SER A 146 12.06 -11.54 3.73
N TRP A 147 10.81 -11.75 3.33
CA TRP A 147 10.42 -12.29 2.05
C TRP A 147 9.31 -11.45 1.43
N ILE A 148 9.32 -11.42 0.10
CA ILE A 148 8.29 -10.82 -0.73
C ILE A 148 7.78 -11.86 -1.72
N ALA A 149 6.53 -11.72 -2.13
CA ALA A 149 5.94 -12.49 -3.20
C ALA A 149 5.12 -11.58 -4.09
N ALA A 150 4.98 -11.93 -5.36
CA ALA A 150 4.18 -11.17 -6.31
C ALA A 150 3.64 -12.09 -7.40
N TRP A 151 2.49 -11.77 -7.96
CA TRP A 151 1.88 -12.61 -8.99
C TRP A 151 1.05 -11.80 -9.97
N LYS A 152 0.88 -12.38 -11.16
CA LYS A 152 0.03 -11.83 -12.21
C LYS A 152 -0.96 -12.87 -12.70
N ALA A 153 -2.25 -12.55 -12.68
CA ALA A 153 -3.28 -13.36 -13.32
C ALA A 153 -3.26 -13.16 -14.84
N GLY A 154 -3.52 -14.21 -15.60
CA GLY A 154 -3.60 -14.12 -17.05
C GLY A 154 -3.26 -15.42 -17.77
N SER A 155 -3.22 -15.35 -19.10
CA SER A 155 -2.80 -16.46 -19.94
C SER A 155 -1.35 -16.85 -19.66
N ALA A 156 -1.05 -18.14 -19.62
CA ALA A 156 0.29 -18.65 -19.38
C ALA A 156 1.33 -18.05 -20.34
N ILE A 157 2.47 -17.64 -19.78
CA ILE A 157 3.69 -17.46 -20.56
C ILE A 157 4.21 -18.87 -20.83
N ASN A 158 4.22 -19.30 -22.10
CA ASN A 158 4.77 -20.59 -22.51
C ASN A 158 6.18 -20.36 -23.05
N SER A 159 7.18 -20.33 -22.17
CA SER A 159 8.56 -20.01 -22.55
C SER A 159 9.58 -20.67 -21.62
N ALA A 160 10.58 -21.35 -22.18
CA ALA A 160 11.74 -21.85 -21.46
C ALA A 160 12.80 -20.75 -21.17
N SER A 161 12.62 -19.53 -21.70
CA SER A 161 13.62 -18.47 -21.60
C SER A 161 13.60 -17.78 -20.25
N VAL A 162 14.63 -17.97 -19.42
CA VAL A 162 14.76 -17.31 -18.11
C VAL A 162 14.73 -15.77 -18.18
N SER A 163 14.99 -15.17 -19.34
CA SER A 163 14.99 -13.71 -19.53
C SER A 163 13.67 -13.16 -20.09
N GLN A 164 12.60 -13.96 -20.13
CA GLN A 164 11.29 -13.55 -20.65
C GLN A 164 10.80 -12.21 -20.06
N SER A 165 10.31 -11.31 -20.92
CA SER A 165 9.74 -10.04 -20.46
C SER A 165 8.38 -10.30 -19.78
N ILE A 166 8.13 -9.61 -18.66
CA ILE A 166 6.92 -9.76 -17.87
C ILE A 166 6.23 -8.42 -17.65
N GLN A 167 4.91 -8.48 -17.51
CA GLN A 167 4.10 -7.34 -17.08
C GLN A 167 4.10 -7.22 -15.55
N GLN A 168 3.77 -6.04 -15.04
CA GLN A 168 3.65 -5.79 -13.61
C GLN A 168 2.63 -6.74 -12.94
N HIS A 169 2.95 -7.17 -11.72
CA HIS A 169 2.06 -7.99 -10.88
C HIS A 169 0.76 -7.24 -10.58
N ASP A 170 -0.30 -8.01 -10.38
CA ASP A 170 -1.60 -7.46 -9.97
C ASP A 170 -1.65 -7.29 -8.44
N GLU A 171 -1.04 -8.24 -7.71
CA GLU A 171 -0.96 -8.23 -6.25
C GLU A 171 0.42 -8.72 -5.79
N HIS A 172 0.75 -8.39 -4.54
CA HIS A 172 2.01 -8.77 -3.91
C HIS A 172 1.81 -8.97 -2.40
N SER A 173 2.69 -9.77 -1.80
CA SER A 173 2.72 -10.04 -0.36
C SER A 173 4.11 -9.85 0.22
N SER A 174 4.17 -9.59 1.51
CA SER A 174 5.41 -9.59 2.29
C SER A 174 5.18 -10.35 3.59
N PHE A 175 6.19 -11.11 3.99
CA PHE A 175 6.14 -11.94 5.18
C PHE A 175 7.55 -12.19 5.71
N SER A 176 7.64 -12.56 6.98
CA SER A 176 8.86 -13.01 7.61
C SER A 176 8.81 -14.52 7.82
N LEU A 177 9.95 -15.18 7.61
CA LEU A 177 10.13 -16.60 7.91
C LEU A 177 11.21 -16.77 8.99
N ASP A 178 10.89 -17.57 10.01
CA ASP A 178 11.86 -18.14 10.94
C ASP A 178 12.54 -19.35 10.29
N LEU A 179 13.75 -19.16 9.78
CA LEU A 179 14.49 -20.23 9.11
C LEU A 179 15.11 -21.21 10.09
N SER A 180 15.25 -20.85 11.37
CA SER A 180 15.68 -21.80 12.40
C SER A 180 14.65 -22.94 12.54
N GLN A 181 13.37 -22.64 12.31
CA GLN A 181 12.27 -23.61 12.28
C GLN A 181 12.09 -24.32 10.94
N ALA A 182 12.85 -23.97 9.90
CA ALA A 182 12.79 -24.59 8.57
C ALA A 182 13.88 -25.67 8.36
N THR A 183 14.52 -26.13 9.43
CA THR A 183 15.73 -26.97 9.33
C THR A 183 15.39 -28.44 9.02
N VAL A 184 15.85 -28.94 7.87
CA VAL A 184 15.74 -30.35 7.44
C VAL A 184 17.05 -31.09 7.64
N GLN A 185 16.97 -32.40 7.91
CA GLN A 185 18.15 -33.19 8.31
C GLN A 185 19.16 -33.39 7.16
N SER A 186 18.68 -33.56 5.93
CA SER A 186 19.53 -33.85 4.76
C SER A 186 19.62 -32.67 3.80
N ASP A 187 20.78 -32.53 3.17
CA ASP A 187 20.97 -31.63 2.02
C ASP A 187 20.52 -32.32 0.73
N SER A 188 19.22 -32.56 0.63
CA SER A 188 18.56 -33.20 -0.51
C SER A 188 17.15 -32.63 -0.69
N ASN A 189 16.52 -32.89 -1.84
CA ASN A 189 15.18 -32.38 -2.18
C ASN A 189 14.15 -32.76 -1.09
N PRO A 190 13.70 -31.81 -0.25
CA PRO A 190 12.80 -32.11 0.86
C PRO A 190 11.33 -32.19 0.41
N PHE A 191 11.06 -31.95 -0.87
CA PHE A 191 9.72 -31.93 -1.46
C PHE A 191 9.39 -33.23 -2.21
N ALA A 192 10.39 -34.09 -2.46
CA ALA A 192 10.20 -35.40 -3.07
C ALA A 192 9.58 -36.38 -2.06
N GLY A 193 8.30 -36.70 -2.23
CA GLY A 193 7.52 -37.54 -1.31
C GLY A 193 6.22 -36.90 -0.81
N SER A 194 6.04 -35.60 -1.05
CA SER A 194 4.77 -34.91 -0.83
C SER A 194 3.91 -34.95 -2.10
N SER A 195 3.56 -36.16 -2.55
CA SER A 195 2.54 -36.32 -3.58
C SER A 195 1.17 -35.94 -3.01
N ASN A 196 0.41 -35.14 -3.77
CA ASN A 196 -0.98 -34.72 -3.55
C ASN A 196 -1.78 -35.55 -2.51
N GLY A 197 -2.34 -34.86 -1.51
CA GLY A 197 -3.38 -35.40 -0.63
C GLY A 197 -2.94 -35.59 0.82
N GLY A 198 -2.93 -34.51 1.58
CA GLY A 198 -2.67 -34.56 3.02
C GLY A 198 -3.31 -33.39 3.72
N SER A 199 -4.63 -33.46 3.90
CA SER A 199 -5.28 -32.73 4.98
C SER A 199 -4.60 -33.17 6.27
N GLY A 200 -3.68 -32.36 6.78
CA GLY A 200 -3.01 -32.60 8.04
C GLY A 200 -4.02 -32.49 9.16
N THR A 201 -4.65 -33.60 9.52
CA THR A 201 -5.26 -33.80 10.83
C THR A 201 -4.15 -33.86 11.86
N GLY A 202 -3.62 -32.69 12.21
CA GLY A 202 -2.78 -32.49 13.38
C GLY A 202 -3.69 -32.45 14.61
N ASN A 203 -3.92 -33.62 15.21
CA ASN A 203 -4.49 -33.73 16.55
C ASN A 203 -3.44 -33.26 17.57
N GLY A 204 -3.30 -31.95 17.71
CA GLY A 204 -2.46 -31.28 18.70
C GLY A 204 -3.33 -30.58 19.73
N ASN A 205 -3.60 -31.28 20.83
CA ASN A 205 -4.28 -30.73 21.99
C ASN A 205 -3.34 -29.73 22.69
N GLY A 206 -3.45 -28.44 22.32
CA GLY A 206 -2.65 -27.34 22.86
C GLY A 206 -3.54 -26.17 23.25
N ASN A 207 -3.91 -26.14 24.53
CA ASN A 207 -4.65 -25.04 25.16
C ASN A 207 -3.78 -23.77 25.20
N GLY A 208 -4.05 -22.81 24.32
CA GLY A 208 -3.43 -21.50 24.31
C GLY A 208 -4.46 -20.41 24.00
N SER A 209 -5.00 -19.79 25.04
CA SER A 209 -5.93 -18.67 24.92
C SER A 209 -5.21 -17.43 24.41
N GLY A 210 -5.50 -17.04 23.17
CA GLY A 210 -5.15 -15.73 22.62
C GLY A 210 -6.43 -15.07 22.11
N THR A 211 -7.11 -14.33 22.96
CA THR A 211 -8.27 -13.50 22.60
C THR A 211 -7.81 -12.30 21.77
N GLY A 212 -7.94 -12.41 20.45
CA GLY A 212 -7.84 -11.29 19.52
C GLY A 212 -9.15 -11.15 18.74
N SER A 213 -10.13 -10.49 19.36
CA SER A 213 -11.38 -10.11 18.69
C SER A 213 -11.09 -8.97 17.71
N GLY A 214 -11.10 -9.28 16.42
CA GLY A 214 -11.00 -8.32 15.33
C GLY A 214 -12.09 -8.59 14.31
N ASN A 215 -13.29 -8.08 14.57
CA ASN A 215 -14.42 -8.16 13.66
C ASN A 215 -14.21 -7.15 12.52
N GLY A 216 -13.84 -7.63 11.32
CA GLY A 216 -13.62 -6.81 10.13
C GLY A 216 -14.09 -7.53 8.87
N ASN A 217 -15.28 -7.15 8.41
CA ASN A 217 -16.02 -7.76 7.30
C ASN A 217 -15.44 -7.40 5.91
N SER A 218 -15.15 -8.47 5.15
CA SER A 218 -15.23 -8.68 3.69
C SER A 218 -14.35 -7.88 2.72
N GLY A 219 -13.41 -8.62 2.11
CA GLY A 219 -12.77 -8.29 0.83
C GLY A 219 -11.28 -8.68 0.73
N GLY A 220 -10.67 -9.18 1.80
CA GLY A 220 -9.23 -9.45 1.88
C GLY A 220 -8.86 -10.89 1.54
N GLY A 221 -7.77 -11.05 0.80
CA GLY A 221 -7.19 -12.35 0.47
C GLY A 221 -6.87 -13.19 1.71
N SER A 222 -7.01 -14.50 1.58
CA SER A 222 -6.79 -15.46 2.67
C SER A 222 -5.29 -15.72 2.83
N THR A 223 -4.70 -15.44 3.99
CA THR A 223 -3.31 -15.85 4.28
C THR A 223 -3.30 -16.97 5.29
N SER A 224 -2.59 -18.05 5.00
CA SER A 224 -2.35 -19.15 5.94
C SER A 224 -0.86 -19.46 6.00
N GLY A 225 -0.32 -19.68 7.19
CA GLY A 225 1.09 -20.04 7.36
C GLY A 225 1.28 -20.91 8.60
N GLY A 226 2.32 -21.74 8.57
CA GLY A 226 2.72 -22.54 9.73
C GLY A 226 3.36 -21.71 10.84
N SER A 227 3.74 -22.37 11.94
CA SER A 227 4.60 -21.77 12.95
C SER A 227 5.89 -21.22 12.32
N GLY A 228 6.28 -20.01 12.71
CA GLY A 228 7.45 -19.32 12.16
C GLY A 228 7.15 -18.39 10.97
N VAL A 229 5.89 -18.28 10.53
CA VAL A 229 5.49 -17.35 9.46
C VAL A 229 4.76 -16.14 10.04
N VAL A 230 5.22 -14.94 9.68
CA VAL A 230 4.55 -13.68 10.04
C VAL A 230 4.25 -12.90 8.77
N PHE A 231 2.97 -12.83 8.39
CA PHE A 231 2.56 -12.01 7.26
C PHE A 231 2.58 -10.53 7.63
N ASN A 232 3.46 -9.77 6.99
CA ASN A 232 3.61 -8.34 7.21
C ASN A 232 2.65 -7.60 6.27
N GLY A 233 1.34 -7.85 6.41
CA GLY A 233 0.28 -7.05 5.78
C GLY A 233 0.18 -7.12 4.24
N GLY A 234 0.53 -8.26 3.64
CA GLY A 234 0.59 -8.44 2.17
C GLY A 234 -0.48 -9.33 1.52
N GLY A 235 -1.53 -9.75 2.24
CA GLY A 235 -2.61 -10.58 1.66
C GLY A 235 -3.73 -9.78 0.97
N GLY A 236 -3.65 -8.45 1.02
CA GLY A 236 -4.66 -7.54 0.52
C GLY A 236 -4.20 -6.09 0.68
N LYS A 237 -4.89 -5.14 0.05
CA LYS A 237 -4.55 -3.71 0.16
C LYS A 237 -4.35 -3.34 1.63
N SER A 238 -3.21 -2.72 1.95
CA SER A 238 -2.93 -2.31 3.32
C SER A 238 -4.09 -1.44 3.83
N ALA A 239 -4.57 -1.70 5.05
CA ALA A 239 -5.66 -0.92 5.63
C ALA A 239 -5.33 0.59 5.64
N ILE A 240 -4.04 0.93 5.73
CA ILE A 240 -3.51 2.29 5.64
C ILE A 240 -3.72 2.87 4.23
N LEU A 241 -3.42 2.13 3.16
CA LEU A 241 -3.64 2.59 1.78
C LEU A 241 -5.14 2.75 1.48
N LEU A 242 -5.98 1.82 1.96
CA LEU A 242 -7.42 1.94 1.84
C LEU A 242 -7.95 3.17 2.59
N ALA A 243 -7.51 3.37 3.83
CA ALA A 243 -7.89 4.55 4.63
C ALA A 243 -7.47 5.85 3.95
N HIS A 244 -6.23 5.94 3.45
CA HIS A 244 -5.75 7.08 2.68
C HIS A 244 -6.66 7.37 1.47
N GLY A 245 -6.88 6.36 0.63
CA GLY A 245 -7.68 6.49 -0.59
C GLY A 245 -9.12 6.91 -0.31
N VAL A 246 -9.77 6.31 0.69
CA VAL A 246 -11.16 6.63 1.07
C VAL A 246 -11.27 8.04 1.65
N ILE A 247 -10.42 8.38 2.63
CA ILE A 247 -10.44 9.70 3.27
C ILE A 247 -10.19 10.80 2.23
N MET A 248 -9.12 10.66 1.43
CA MET A 248 -8.74 11.69 0.45
C MET A 248 -9.77 11.83 -0.67
N SER A 249 -10.39 10.73 -1.12
CA SER A 249 -11.47 10.78 -2.10
C SER A 249 -12.67 11.55 -1.57
N ILE A 250 -13.14 11.24 -0.35
CA ILE A 250 -14.26 11.96 0.27
C ILE A 250 -13.94 13.44 0.45
N VAL A 251 -12.75 13.76 0.93
CA VAL A 251 -12.31 15.14 1.18
C VAL A 251 -12.31 15.97 -0.10
N PHE A 252 -11.68 15.50 -1.18
CA PHE A 252 -11.51 16.28 -2.40
C PHE A 252 -12.71 16.24 -3.35
N VAL A 253 -13.41 15.11 -3.45
CA VAL A 253 -14.53 14.96 -4.37
C VAL A 253 -15.83 15.50 -3.78
N ALA A 254 -16.01 15.41 -2.45
CA ALA A 254 -17.24 15.83 -1.79
C ALA A 254 -17.04 17.03 -0.87
N LEU A 255 -16.22 16.91 0.19
CA LEU A 255 -16.23 17.90 1.28
C LEU A 255 -15.75 19.29 0.84
N TYR A 256 -14.63 19.40 0.12
CA TYR A 256 -14.13 20.70 -0.34
C TYR A 256 -15.09 21.39 -1.34
N PRO A 257 -15.59 20.73 -2.39
CA PRO A 257 -16.60 21.29 -3.29
C PRO A 257 -17.87 21.75 -2.56
N LEU A 258 -18.44 20.90 -1.69
CA LEU A 258 -19.64 21.23 -0.93
C LEU A 258 -19.41 22.45 -0.02
N GLY A 259 -18.28 22.46 0.69
CA GLY A 259 -17.89 23.57 1.56
C GLY A 259 -17.74 24.89 0.81
N ALA A 260 -17.23 24.85 -0.43
CA ALA A 260 -17.07 26.04 -1.27
C ALA A 260 -18.42 26.62 -1.75
N ILE A 261 -19.46 25.79 -1.88
CA ILE A 261 -20.82 26.22 -2.29
C ILE A 261 -21.62 26.82 -1.11
N LEU A 262 -21.32 26.44 0.14
CA LEU A 262 -22.06 26.94 1.31
C LEU A 262 -22.09 28.47 1.40
N MET A 263 -20.99 29.16 1.08
CA MET A 263 -20.95 30.62 1.10
C MET A 263 -21.85 31.26 0.04
N PRO A 264 -21.77 30.89 -1.25
CA PRO A 264 -22.67 31.39 -2.28
C PRO A 264 -24.16 31.10 -2.06
N LEU A 265 -24.52 29.94 -1.49
CA LEU A 265 -25.93 29.54 -1.33
C LEU A 265 -26.54 29.94 0.01
N VAL A 266 -25.84 29.71 1.12
CA VAL A 266 -26.37 29.90 2.48
C VAL A 266 -25.97 31.26 3.06
N GLY A 267 -24.85 31.84 2.61
CA GLY A 267 -24.36 33.14 3.08
C GLY A 267 -23.84 33.16 4.53
N LYS A 268 -23.83 32.01 5.23
CA LYS A 268 -23.38 31.88 6.62
C LYS A 268 -21.89 31.55 6.69
N TRP A 269 -21.07 32.54 7.04
CA TRP A 269 -19.61 32.38 7.15
C TRP A 269 -19.17 31.32 8.15
N MET A 270 -19.90 31.16 9.27
CA MET A 270 -19.60 30.14 10.28
C MET A 270 -19.80 28.73 9.76
N ALA A 271 -20.88 28.49 9.01
CA ALA A 271 -21.12 27.17 8.42
C ALA A 271 -20.01 26.78 7.44
N HIS A 272 -19.57 27.73 6.61
CA HIS A 272 -18.45 27.53 5.72
C HIS A 272 -17.14 27.29 6.48
N ALA A 273 -16.82 28.12 7.47
CA ALA A 273 -15.59 27.99 8.24
C ALA A 273 -15.51 26.63 8.96
N VAL A 274 -16.56 26.24 9.69
CA VAL A 274 -16.61 24.96 10.42
C VAL A 274 -16.47 23.78 9.46
N TRP A 275 -17.23 23.78 8.36
CA TRP A 275 -17.17 22.70 7.38
C TRP A 275 -15.77 22.59 6.73
N GLN A 276 -15.17 23.72 6.37
CA GLN A 276 -13.83 23.76 5.79
C GLN A 276 -12.76 23.33 6.80
N SER A 277 -12.91 23.66 8.09
CA SER A 277 -12.01 23.18 9.14
C SER A 277 -12.07 21.67 9.31
N VAL A 278 -13.26 21.05 9.25
CA VAL A 278 -13.40 19.59 9.30
C VAL A 278 -12.74 18.93 8.08
N ALA A 279 -13.01 19.43 6.88
CA ALA A 279 -12.39 18.94 5.65
C ALA A 279 -10.85 19.08 5.70
N PHE A 280 -10.34 20.19 6.23
CA PHE A 280 -8.91 20.45 6.39
C PHE A 280 -8.24 19.48 7.39
N GLY A 281 -8.89 19.19 8.52
CA GLY A 281 -8.40 18.19 9.47
C GLY A 281 -8.33 16.79 8.86
N LEU A 282 -9.39 16.38 8.15
CA LEU A 282 -9.44 15.09 7.46
C LEU A 282 -8.40 15.00 6.33
N MET A 283 -8.14 16.11 5.61
CA MET A 283 -7.07 16.18 4.61
C MET A 283 -5.72 15.85 5.23
N TRP A 284 -5.37 16.42 6.39
CA TRP A 284 -4.10 16.13 7.06
C TRP A 284 -4.02 14.71 7.60
N ALA A 285 -5.12 14.15 8.10
CA ALA A 285 -5.19 12.74 8.49
C ALA A 285 -4.98 11.80 7.28
N GLY A 286 -5.64 12.10 6.17
CA GLY A 286 -5.45 11.39 4.90
C GLY A 286 -4.02 11.54 4.37
N PHE A 287 -3.45 12.73 4.41
CA PHE A 287 -2.05 12.96 4.01
C PHE A 287 -1.07 12.19 4.89
N GLY A 288 -1.27 12.18 6.21
CA GLY A 288 -0.42 11.45 7.15
C GLY A 288 -0.40 9.93 6.91
N THR A 289 -1.57 9.33 6.65
CA THR A 289 -1.65 7.90 6.30
C THR A 289 -0.98 7.60 4.96
N GLY A 290 -1.14 8.47 3.96
CA GLY A 290 -0.44 8.35 2.66
C GLY A 290 1.07 8.51 2.78
N TYR A 291 1.54 9.45 3.61
CA TYR A 291 2.97 9.65 3.88
C TYR A 291 3.59 8.44 4.56
N ALA A 292 2.94 7.87 5.58
CA ALA A 292 3.40 6.66 6.26
C ALA A 292 3.54 5.50 5.25
N TYR A 293 2.50 5.26 4.44
CA TYR A 293 2.55 4.22 3.41
C TYR A 293 3.65 4.47 2.36
N ALA A 294 3.79 5.71 1.88
CA ALA A 294 4.80 6.06 0.89
C ALA A 294 6.23 5.96 1.42
N ARG A 295 6.45 6.27 2.71
CA ARG A 295 7.75 6.10 3.38
C ARG A 295 8.17 4.64 3.43
N ASP A 296 7.26 3.78 3.89
CA ASP A 296 7.55 2.36 4.12
C ASP A 296 7.77 1.59 2.81
N ASN A 297 7.20 2.09 1.71
CA ASN A 297 7.29 1.46 0.39
C ASN A 297 8.19 2.22 -0.61
N GLY A 298 8.93 3.25 -0.17
CA GLY A 298 9.88 3.98 -1.04
C GLY A 298 9.26 4.84 -2.14
N TYR A 299 7.97 5.19 -2.04
CA TYR A 299 7.25 6.01 -3.03
C TYR A 299 7.31 7.53 -2.75
N LEU A 300 7.99 7.96 -1.69
CA LEU A 300 8.11 9.39 -1.34
C LEU A 300 8.73 10.17 -2.51
N PHE A 301 7.94 11.09 -3.07
CA PHE A 301 8.34 12.01 -4.16
C PHE A 301 8.81 11.35 -5.47
N ALA A 302 8.79 10.02 -5.55
CA ALA A 302 9.22 9.27 -6.73
C ALA A 302 8.11 9.12 -7.78
N GLN A 303 6.85 9.33 -7.39
CA GLN A 303 5.67 9.15 -8.23
C GLN A 303 4.93 10.45 -8.43
N THR A 304 4.30 10.62 -9.59
CA THR A 304 3.52 11.83 -9.91
C THR A 304 2.45 12.10 -8.87
N HIS A 305 1.73 11.08 -8.41
CA HIS A 305 0.70 11.21 -7.38
C HIS A 305 1.26 11.70 -6.02
N THR A 306 2.39 11.13 -5.57
CA THR A 306 2.97 11.47 -4.26
C THR A 306 3.62 12.86 -4.27
N LEU A 307 4.25 13.23 -5.39
CA LEU A 307 4.80 14.58 -5.59
C LEU A 307 3.69 15.64 -5.70
N LEU A 308 2.76 15.47 -6.66
CA LEU A 308 1.67 16.42 -6.89
C LEU A 308 0.78 16.54 -5.66
N GLY A 309 0.42 15.43 -5.03
CA GLY A 309 -0.38 15.41 -3.80
C GLY A 309 0.26 16.20 -2.66
N THR A 310 1.58 16.04 -2.46
CA THR A 310 2.29 16.81 -1.41
C THR A 310 2.31 18.29 -1.70
N VAL A 311 2.55 18.68 -2.96
CA VAL A 311 2.51 20.09 -3.37
C VAL A 311 1.11 20.68 -3.16
N VAL A 312 0.05 19.97 -3.55
CA VAL A 312 -1.34 20.44 -3.38
C VAL A 312 -1.70 20.61 -1.90
N VAL A 313 -1.34 19.67 -1.03
CA VAL A 313 -1.59 19.77 0.42
C VAL A 313 -0.83 20.94 1.03
N ALA A 314 0.44 21.13 0.66
CA ALA A 314 1.24 22.26 1.13
C ALA A 314 0.64 23.61 0.69
N LEU A 315 0.18 23.72 -0.56
CA LEU A 315 -0.50 24.90 -1.07
C LEU A 315 -1.85 25.13 -0.39
N LEU A 316 -2.64 24.08 -0.16
CA LEU A 316 -3.91 24.18 0.58
C LEU A 316 -3.73 24.60 2.04
N ALA A 317 -2.58 24.36 2.66
CA ALA A 317 -2.27 24.87 4.00
C ALA A 317 -2.31 26.41 4.09
N ILE A 318 -2.18 27.11 2.98
CA ILE A 318 -2.25 28.58 2.89
C ILE A 318 -3.71 29.07 2.92
N GLN A 319 -4.67 28.24 2.53
CA GLN A 319 -6.08 28.62 2.38
C GLN A 319 -6.75 29.19 3.65
N PRO A 320 -6.58 28.61 4.85
CA PRO A 320 -7.16 29.16 6.08
C PRO A 320 -6.70 30.60 6.36
N PHE A 321 -5.43 30.92 6.08
CA PHE A 321 -4.88 32.26 6.26
C PHE A 321 -5.49 33.26 5.25
N LEU A 322 -5.61 32.85 3.98
CA LEU A 322 -6.27 33.66 2.95
C LEU A 322 -7.77 33.86 3.26
N GLY A 323 -8.44 32.83 3.80
CA GLY A 323 -9.84 32.89 4.22
C GLY A 323 -10.04 33.86 5.38
N TYR A 324 -9.16 33.83 6.37
CA TYR A 324 -9.17 34.80 7.47
C TYR A 324 -8.93 36.23 6.97
N ALA A 325 -7.90 36.44 6.14
CA ALA A 325 -7.60 37.75 5.56
C ALA A 325 -8.76 38.29 4.72
N HIS A 326 -9.39 37.43 3.91
CA HIS A 326 -10.60 37.75 3.17
C HIS A 326 -11.74 38.17 4.11
N HIS A 327 -12.01 37.41 5.17
CA HIS A 327 -13.08 37.71 6.10
C HIS A 327 -12.83 39.02 6.88
N ALA A 328 -11.59 39.26 7.32
CA ALA A 328 -11.19 40.50 7.98
C ALA A 328 -11.36 41.72 7.06
N TYR A 329 -10.95 41.58 5.79
CA TYR A 329 -11.15 42.61 4.77
C TYR A 329 -12.64 42.89 4.55
N TYR A 330 -13.45 41.84 4.37
CA TYR A 330 -14.89 42.00 4.13
C TYR A 330 -15.59 42.65 5.32
N LYS A 331 -15.23 42.31 6.57
CA LYS A 331 -15.80 42.97 7.76
C LYS A 331 -15.49 44.47 7.79
N LYS A 332 -14.30 44.89 7.36
CA LYS A 332 -13.88 46.29 7.34
C LYS A 332 -14.50 47.11 6.20
N PHE A 333 -14.53 46.56 4.98
CA PHE A 333 -14.88 47.32 3.77
C PHE A 333 -16.24 46.95 3.16
N GLN A 334 -16.93 45.94 3.71
CA GLN A 334 -18.24 45.44 3.25
C GLN A 334 -18.30 45.15 1.73
N SER A 335 -17.14 44.88 1.13
CA SER A 335 -16.97 44.67 -0.32
C SER A 335 -15.90 43.60 -0.58
N ARG A 336 -15.90 43.04 -1.80
CA ARG A 336 -14.89 42.05 -2.22
C ARG A 336 -13.63 42.78 -2.67
N GLY A 337 -12.51 42.47 -2.02
CA GLY A 337 -11.19 42.97 -2.41
C GLY A 337 -10.45 42.01 -3.34
N VAL A 338 -9.20 42.34 -3.67
CA VAL A 338 -8.29 41.45 -4.42
C VAL A 338 -8.07 40.13 -3.66
N ILE A 339 -7.89 40.20 -2.33
CA ILE A 339 -7.72 39.03 -1.45
C ILE A 339 -8.91 38.06 -1.56
N SER A 340 -10.14 38.58 -1.71
CA SER A 340 -11.33 37.75 -1.92
C SER A 340 -11.21 36.91 -3.20
N HIS A 341 -10.77 37.53 -4.30
CA HIS A 341 -10.65 36.85 -5.59
C HIS A 341 -9.52 35.82 -5.57
N VAL A 342 -8.38 36.17 -4.97
CA VAL A 342 -7.25 35.25 -4.79
C VAL A 342 -7.70 34.02 -3.99
N HIS A 343 -8.30 34.20 -2.80
CA HIS A 343 -8.77 33.09 -1.97
C HIS A 343 -9.72 32.14 -2.73
N ILE A 344 -10.70 32.71 -3.45
CA ILE A 344 -11.71 31.95 -4.20
C ILE A 344 -11.09 31.18 -5.37
N TRP A 345 -10.36 31.86 -6.26
CA TRP A 345 -9.83 31.22 -7.48
C TRP A 345 -8.68 30.26 -7.17
N TYR A 346 -7.82 30.61 -6.21
CA TYR A 346 -6.76 29.73 -5.72
C TYR A 346 -7.34 28.43 -5.16
N GLY A 347 -8.42 28.51 -4.37
CA GLY A 347 -9.05 27.33 -3.77
C GLY A 347 -9.71 26.46 -4.81
N ARG A 348 -10.36 27.07 -5.81
CA ARG A 348 -10.98 26.36 -6.93
C ARG A 348 -9.94 25.59 -7.75
N ALA A 349 -8.84 26.25 -8.12
CA ALA A 349 -7.77 25.62 -8.88
C ALA A 349 -7.17 24.42 -8.13
N LEU A 350 -6.85 24.58 -6.84
CA LEU A 350 -6.29 23.50 -6.03
C LEU A 350 -7.26 22.33 -5.82
N THR A 351 -8.57 22.61 -5.72
CA THR A 351 -9.58 21.54 -5.61
C THR A 351 -9.60 20.69 -6.88
N VAL A 352 -9.58 21.33 -8.06
CA VAL A 352 -9.54 20.60 -9.35
C VAL A 352 -8.26 19.80 -9.50
N ILE A 353 -7.10 20.39 -9.19
CA ILE A 353 -5.80 19.68 -9.24
C ILE A 353 -5.80 18.51 -8.25
N GLY A 354 -6.38 18.68 -7.07
CA GLY A 354 -6.49 17.62 -6.06
C GLY A 354 -7.39 16.45 -6.51
N ILE A 355 -8.49 16.71 -7.22
CA ILE A 355 -9.34 15.67 -7.81
C ILE A 355 -8.56 14.89 -8.87
N ILE A 356 -7.83 15.58 -9.75
CA ILE A 356 -6.96 14.93 -10.75
C ILE A 356 -5.91 14.06 -10.05
N ASN A 357 -5.29 14.58 -8.99
CA ASN A 357 -4.33 13.82 -8.19
C ASN A 357 -4.96 12.56 -7.57
N GLY A 358 -6.21 12.62 -7.12
CA GLY A 358 -6.95 11.46 -6.62
C GLY A 358 -7.11 10.35 -7.68
N GLY A 359 -7.37 10.73 -8.93
CA GLY A 359 -7.40 9.80 -10.07
C GLY A 359 -6.04 9.11 -10.30
N LEU A 360 -4.95 9.89 -10.29
CA LEU A 360 -3.59 9.36 -10.40
C LEU A 360 -3.24 8.40 -9.24
N GLY A 361 -3.78 8.65 -8.04
CA GLY A 361 -3.58 7.77 -6.88
C GLY A 361 -4.27 6.41 -7.04
N LEU A 362 -5.45 6.38 -7.65
CA LEU A 362 -6.15 5.13 -7.96
C LEU A 362 -5.43 4.33 -9.03
N GLU A 363 -4.92 4.98 -10.08
CA GLU A 363 -4.08 4.35 -11.10
C GLU A 363 -2.80 3.74 -10.47
N LEU A 364 -2.11 4.50 -9.63
CA LEU A 364 -0.93 4.04 -8.90
C LEU A 364 -1.24 2.84 -7.97
N SER A 365 -2.46 2.75 -7.44
CA SER A 365 -2.86 1.65 -6.55
C SER A 365 -3.05 0.31 -7.27
N GLY A 366 -2.95 0.26 -8.59
CA GLY A 366 -3.14 -0.97 -9.38
C GLY A 366 -4.57 -1.52 -9.35
N ILE A 367 -5.55 -0.72 -8.91
CA ILE A 367 -6.95 -1.17 -8.86
C ILE A 367 -7.50 -1.40 -10.27
N ALA A 368 -8.38 -2.40 -10.43
CA ALA A 368 -9.00 -2.70 -11.72
C ALA A 368 -9.57 -1.43 -12.37
N THR A 369 -9.31 -1.24 -13.67
CA THR A 369 -9.63 -0.02 -14.43
C THR A 369 -11.09 0.41 -14.28
N ARG A 370 -12.02 -0.53 -14.06
CA ARG A 370 -13.44 -0.24 -13.77
C ARG A 370 -13.65 0.72 -12.59
N TYR A 371 -12.82 0.65 -11.54
CA TYR A 371 -12.93 1.53 -10.38
C TYR A 371 -12.31 2.90 -10.65
N VAL A 372 -11.24 2.96 -11.44
CA VAL A 372 -10.65 4.23 -11.92
C VAL A 372 -11.66 4.98 -12.80
N ILE A 373 -12.35 4.25 -13.69
CA ILE A 373 -13.43 4.80 -14.52
C ILE A 373 -14.58 5.29 -13.63
N ALA A 374 -15.04 4.48 -12.67
CA ALA A 374 -16.13 4.86 -11.77
C ALA A 374 -15.81 6.14 -10.98
N TYR A 375 -14.61 6.23 -10.40
CA TYR A 375 -14.15 7.43 -9.71
C TYR A 375 -14.11 8.65 -10.63
N SER A 376 -13.56 8.49 -11.84
CA SER A 376 -13.43 9.57 -12.82
C SER A 376 -14.80 10.12 -13.24
N VAL A 377 -15.76 9.24 -13.51
CA VAL A 377 -17.14 9.62 -13.89
C VAL A 377 -17.82 10.35 -12.74
N VAL A 378 -17.79 9.80 -11.52
CA VAL A 378 -18.43 10.43 -10.35
C VAL A 378 -17.80 11.79 -10.06
N SER A 379 -16.48 11.88 -10.09
CA SER A 379 -15.75 13.12 -9.84
C SER A 379 -16.03 14.18 -10.90
N ALA A 380 -16.11 13.80 -12.18
CA ALA A 380 -16.46 14.71 -13.26
C ALA A 380 -17.88 15.26 -13.09
N VAL A 381 -18.87 14.41 -12.79
CA VAL A 381 -20.26 14.82 -12.56
C VAL A 381 -20.35 15.79 -11.39
N LEU A 382 -19.73 15.46 -10.24
CA LEU A 382 -19.75 16.32 -9.06
C LEU A 382 -19.01 17.65 -9.29
N CYS A 383 -17.90 17.63 -10.03
CA CYS A 383 -17.18 18.85 -10.41
C CYS A 383 -18.04 19.76 -11.31
N LEU A 384 -18.75 19.19 -12.29
CA LEU A 384 -19.66 19.95 -13.15
C LEU A 384 -20.84 20.53 -12.37
N LEU A 385 -21.45 19.74 -11.47
CA LEU A 385 -22.51 20.23 -10.57
C LEU A 385 -21.99 21.36 -9.68
N TRP A 386 -20.77 21.24 -9.18
CA TRP A 386 -20.15 22.25 -8.34
C TRP A 386 -19.90 23.57 -9.09
N ILE A 387 -19.34 23.50 -10.31
CA ILE A 387 -19.14 24.67 -11.17
C ILE A 387 -20.51 25.29 -11.52
N GLY A 388 -21.49 24.47 -11.89
CA GLY A 388 -22.85 24.92 -12.21
C GLY A 388 -23.51 25.65 -11.03
N ALA A 389 -23.44 25.08 -9.83
CA ALA A 389 -23.95 25.72 -8.62
C ALA A 389 -23.24 27.05 -8.31
N ALA A 390 -21.93 27.09 -8.49
CA ALA A 390 -21.13 28.30 -8.30
C ALA A 390 -21.49 29.41 -9.30
N VAL A 391 -21.72 29.07 -10.57
CA VAL A 391 -22.14 30.00 -11.62
C VAL A 391 -23.57 30.49 -11.36
N MET A 392 -24.52 29.59 -11.07
CA MET A 392 -25.90 29.96 -10.74
C MET A 392 -25.97 30.91 -9.54
N ALA A 393 -25.18 30.64 -8.49
CA ALA A 393 -25.14 31.50 -7.31
C ALA A 393 -24.48 32.87 -7.59
N ALA A 394 -23.59 32.95 -8.58
CA ALA A 394 -23.04 34.24 -9.04
C ALA A 394 -24.08 35.06 -9.82
N ILE A 395 -24.88 34.41 -10.67
CA ILE A 395 -25.93 35.06 -11.48
C ILE A 395 -27.12 35.51 -10.60
N ARG A 396 -27.51 34.71 -9.61
CA ARG A 396 -28.69 34.97 -8.76
C ARG A 396 -28.49 36.05 -7.70
N LYS A 397 -27.31 36.65 -7.53
CA LYS A 397 -27.13 37.74 -6.55
C LYS A 397 -27.79 39.02 -7.08
N PRO A 398 -28.91 39.51 -6.51
CA PRO A 398 -29.42 40.81 -6.87
C PRO A 398 -28.38 41.86 -6.50
N SER A 399 -27.99 42.69 -7.46
CA SER A 399 -27.17 43.87 -7.20
C SER A 399 -27.92 44.74 -6.20
N ARG A 400 -27.45 44.75 -4.94
CA ARG A 400 -27.99 45.66 -3.93
C ARG A 400 -27.50 47.05 -4.33
N ARG A 401 -28.24 47.70 -5.24
CA ARG A 401 -28.06 49.12 -5.59
C ARG A 401 -28.03 49.89 -4.27
N ILE A 402 -26.88 50.52 -4.01
CA ILE A 402 -26.74 51.53 -2.98
C ILE A 402 -27.80 52.58 -3.29
N LYS A 403 -28.81 52.75 -2.42
CA LYS A 403 -29.60 53.98 -2.40
C LYS A 403 -28.63 55.08 -1.98
N HIS A 404 -28.09 55.80 -2.94
CA HIS A 404 -27.66 57.17 -2.69
C HIS A 404 -28.95 57.95 -2.44
N GLU A 405 -29.22 58.28 -1.18
CA GLU A 405 -30.14 59.37 -0.87
C GLU A 405 -29.44 60.65 -1.33
N ASP A 406 -29.78 61.08 -2.53
CA ASP A 406 -29.50 62.44 -2.99
C ASP A 406 -30.34 63.40 -2.14
N SER A 407 -29.75 63.92 -1.08
CA SER A 407 -30.28 65.06 -0.36
C SER A 407 -30.06 66.33 -1.19
N HIS A 408 -30.93 66.54 -2.18
CA HIS A 408 -31.22 67.88 -2.70
C HIS A 408 -32.33 68.49 -1.83
N ALA A 409 -31.95 69.40 -0.94
CA ALA A 409 -32.88 70.31 -0.29
C ALA A 409 -32.30 71.73 -0.30
N SER A 410 -32.92 72.53 -1.16
CA SER A 410 -32.97 73.99 -1.31
C SER A 410 -32.40 74.86 -0.19
N SER A 411 -31.72 75.92 -0.62
CA SER A 411 -31.53 77.19 0.08
C SER A 411 -32.85 77.82 0.53
N GLU A 412 -32.76 78.68 1.56
CA GLU A 412 -33.81 79.48 2.21
C GLU A 412 -34.57 78.86 3.39
N SER A 413 -34.02 79.01 4.60
CA SER A 413 -34.67 79.83 5.63
C SER A 413 -33.77 79.95 6.87
N MET A 414 -33.63 81.22 7.25
CA MET A 414 -32.81 81.78 8.30
C MET A 414 -33.55 81.70 9.65
N GLN A 415 -33.07 80.98 10.67
CA GLN A 415 -33.22 81.40 12.08
C GLN A 415 -32.47 80.54 13.15
N ARG A 416 -31.52 81.21 13.85
CA ARG A 416 -31.10 81.13 15.28
C ARG A 416 -30.82 79.76 15.99
N ILE A 417 -29.54 79.55 16.35
CA ILE A 417 -28.87 79.36 17.70
C ILE A 417 -29.74 78.89 18.91
N PRO A 418 -29.27 78.13 19.97
CA PRO A 418 -27.93 77.57 20.33
C PRO A 418 -27.86 76.09 20.83
N TYR A 419 -26.62 75.60 20.86
CA TYR A 419 -25.93 74.78 21.88
C TYR A 419 -26.71 74.26 23.11
N ARG A 420 -26.64 72.94 23.36
CA ARG A 420 -26.74 72.37 24.72
C ARG A 420 -25.90 71.09 24.84
N GLN A 421 -24.74 71.22 25.49
CA GLN A 421 -24.04 70.08 26.08
C GLN A 421 -24.86 69.44 27.20
N LYS A 422 -24.79 68.12 27.30
CA LYS A 422 -24.91 67.41 28.59
C LYS A 422 -23.96 66.22 28.64
N LYS A 423 -22.97 66.39 29.52
CA LYS A 423 -22.31 65.46 30.46
C LYS A 423 -22.21 63.99 30.10
#